data_AF-U5QF92-F1
#
_entry.id   AF-U5QF92-F1
#
_cell.length_a   1.000
_cell.length_b   1.000
_cell.length_c   1.000
_cell.angle_alpha   90.00
_cell.angle_beta   90.00
_cell.angle_gamma   90.00
#
_symmetry.space_group_name_H-M   'P 1'
#
loop_
_entity.id
_entity.type
_entity.pdbx_description
1 polymer ?
#
loop_
_entity_poly.entity_id
_entity_poly.type
_entity_poly.pdbx_seq_one_letter_code
_entity_poly.pdbx_strand_id
1 'polypeptide(L)'
;MSGLRPYLPLIILVGILVVVLGTGLFLITAGKGIGQFFFGRTYAESELKDYVATVLKENLRGASCQPFDTDDNGYVSCDYTVSAQPGITRSIECAAFGIGGFINRGCRTRLPNFQTN
;
A
#
# COMPACT_ATOMS: atom_id res chain seq x y z
N MET A 1 -54.40 -10.96 8.27
CA MET A 1 -53.04 -10.47 7.97
C MET A 1 -52.21 -10.46 9.26
N SER A 2 -51.63 -11.58 9.68
CA SER A 2 -50.98 -11.66 11.02
C SER A 2 -49.68 -12.47 11.07
N GLY A 3 -49.16 -12.92 9.92
CA GLY A 3 -48.03 -13.87 9.87
C GLY A 3 -46.62 -13.26 9.97
N LEU A 4 -46.47 -11.95 9.78
CA LEU A 4 -45.14 -11.30 9.69
C LEU A 4 -44.61 -10.74 11.01
N ARG A 5 -45.49 -10.54 12.01
CA ARG A 5 -45.17 -9.90 13.29
C ARG A 5 -44.07 -10.58 14.12
N PRO A 6 -43.98 -11.92 14.22
CA PRO A 6 -42.92 -12.56 15.01
C PRO A 6 -41.55 -12.52 14.31
N TYR A 7 -41.53 -12.35 12.98
CA TYR A 7 -40.30 -12.30 12.18
C TYR A 7 -39.75 -10.88 12.01
N LEU A 8 -40.55 -9.85 12.34
CA LEU A 8 -40.14 -8.45 12.29
C LEU A 8 -38.81 -8.15 13.01
N PRO A 9 -38.57 -8.61 14.25
CA PRO A 9 -37.29 -8.36 14.93
C PRO A 9 -36.12 -9.07 14.23
N LEU A 10 -36.34 -10.28 13.70
CA LEU A 10 -35.31 -11.02 12.95
C LEU A 10 -34.94 -10.30 11.65
N ILE A 11 -35.93 -9.78 10.92
CA ILE A 11 -35.73 -9.03 9.67
C ILE A 11 -34.95 -7.73 9.93
N ILE A 12 -35.27 -7.01 11.02
CA ILE A 12 -34.54 -5.80 11.41
C ILE A 12 -33.09 -6.15 11.75
N LEU A 13 -32.86 -7.24 12.50
CA LEU A 13 -31.52 -7.64 12.92
C LEU A 13 -30.64 -8.08 11.73
N VAL A 14 -31.21 -8.83 10.78
CA VAL A 14 -30.55 -9.18 9.52
C VAL A 14 -30.30 -7.92 8.67
N GLY A 15 -31.27 -7.00 8.60
CA GLY A 15 -31.12 -5.73 7.89
C GLY A 15 -29.97 -4.88 8.44
N ILE A 16 -29.87 -4.74 9.76
CA ILE A 16 -28.76 -4.04 10.41
C ILE A 16 -27.44 -4.74 10.12
N LEU A 17 -27.39 -6.08 10.23
CA LEU A 17 -26.17 -6.84 9.97
C LEU A 17 -25.65 -6.62 8.53
N VAL A 18 -26.55 -6.65 7.54
CA VAL A 18 -26.22 -6.43 6.13
C VAL A 18 -25.71 -5.00 5.91
N VAL A 19 -26.34 -4.00 6.53
CA VAL A 19 -25.89 -2.60 6.41
C VAL A 19 -24.52 -2.41 7.06
N VAL A 20 -24.28 -2.96 8.26
CA VAL A 20 -23.00 -2.85 8.97
C VAL A 20 -21.88 -3.57 8.20
N LEU A 21 -22.11 -4.79 7.72
CA LEU A 21 -21.13 -5.52 6.93
C LEU A 21 -20.86 -4.84 5.59
N GLY A 22 -21.91 -4.39 4.90
CA GLY A 22 -21.80 -3.73 3.60
C GLY A 22 -21.07 -2.39 3.68
N THR A 23 -21.39 -1.56 4.67
CA THR A 23 -20.69 -0.29 4.92
C THR A 23 -19.25 -0.51 5.39
N GLY A 24 -19.01 -1.50 6.25
CA GLY A 24 -17.65 -1.87 6.67
C GLY A 24 -16.77 -2.29 5.49
N LEU A 25 -17.28 -3.18 4.62
CA LEU A 25 -16.60 -3.58 3.38
C LEU A 25 -16.34 -2.39 2.47
N PHE A 26 -17.34 -1.54 2.23
CA PHE A 26 -17.20 -0.35 1.40
C PHE A 26 -16.12 0.61 1.93
N LEU A 27 -16.08 0.85 3.24
CA LEU A 27 -15.06 1.71 3.87
C LEU A 27 -13.65 1.13 3.78
N ILE A 28 -13.49 -0.20 3.88
CA ILE A 28 -12.20 -0.87 3.73
C ILE A 28 -11.69 -0.72 2.29
N THR A 29 -12.55 -0.95 1.29
CA THR A 29 -12.17 -0.85 -0.12
C THR A 29 -11.92 0.59 -0.56
N ALA A 30 -12.79 1.52 -0.13
CA ALA A 30 -12.64 2.95 -0.41
C ALA A 30 -11.42 3.54 0.32
N GLY A 31 -11.15 3.12 1.55
CA GLY A 31 -9.98 3.52 2.33
C GLY A 31 -8.67 3.03 1.71
N LYS A 32 -8.65 1.82 1.15
CA LYS A 32 -7.51 1.33 0.35
C LYS A 32 -7.27 2.19 -0.90
N GLY A 33 -8.30 2.41 -1.71
CA GLY A 33 -8.16 3.15 -2.98
C GLY A 33 -7.79 4.63 -2.78
N ILE A 34 -8.49 5.34 -1.91
CA ILE A 34 -8.25 6.77 -1.65
C ILE A 34 -6.94 6.96 -0.89
N GLY A 35 -6.69 6.13 0.12
CA GLY A 35 -5.47 6.20 0.92
C GLY A 35 -4.21 5.94 0.10
N GLN A 36 -4.18 4.90 -0.75
CA GLN A 36 -3.04 4.67 -1.65
C GLN A 36 -2.84 5.80 -2.66
N PHE A 37 -3.92 6.36 -3.21
CA PHE A 37 -3.81 7.44 -4.20
C PHE A 37 -3.12 8.67 -3.63
N PHE A 38 -3.48 9.09 -2.41
CA PHE A 38 -2.94 10.31 -1.80
C PHE A 38 -1.65 10.09 -1.01
N PHE A 39 -1.51 8.93 -0.35
CA PHE A 39 -0.42 8.69 0.60
C PHE A 39 0.54 7.57 0.17
N GLY A 40 0.18 6.76 -0.84
CA GLY A 40 0.98 5.64 -1.32
C GLY A 40 2.38 6.03 -1.73
N ARG A 41 2.47 7.06 -2.57
CA ARG A 41 3.76 7.58 -3.04
C ARG A 41 4.61 8.12 -1.90
N THR A 42 4.05 9.02 -1.08
CA THR A 42 4.78 9.66 0.04
C THR A 42 5.25 8.64 1.08
N TYR A 43 4.43 7.63 1.36
CA TYR A 43 4.79 6.56 2.28
C TYR A 43 5.97 5.75 1.75
N ALA A 44 5.92 5.29 0.50
CA ALA A 44 7.00 4.54 -0.11
C ALA A 44 8.30 5.37 -0.25
N GLU A 45 8.19 6.66 -0.55
CA GLU A 45 9.34 7.57 -0.58
C GLU A 45 9.96 7.77 0.82
N SER A 46 9.15 7.74 1.89
CA SER A 46 9.64 7.77 3.27
C SER A 46 10.40 6.49 3.63
N GLU A 47 9.85 5.32 3.32
CA GLU A 47 10.52 4.03 3.53
C GLU A 47 11.83 3.95 2.75
N LEU A 48 11.84 4.46 1.51
CA LEU A 48 13.04 4.57 0.69
C LEU A 48 14.11 5.45 1.33
N LYS A 49 13.71 6.62 1.84
CA LYS A 49 14.62 7.55 2.51
C LYS A 49 15.27 6.88 3.72
N ASP A 50 14.48 6.19 4.54
CA ASP A 50 14.97 5.47 5.71
C ASP A 50 15.90 4.32 5.30
N TYR A 51 15.56 3.56 4.26
CA TYR A 51 16.42 2.50 3.73
C TYR A 51 17.78 3.04 3.25
N VAL A 52 17.79 4.11 2.46
CA VAL A 52 19.03 4.71 1.93
C VAL A 52 19.90 5.25 3.07
N ALA A 53 19.29 5.91 4.06
CA ALA A 53 20.01 6.47 5.19
C ALA A 53 20.56 5.40 6.15
N THR A 54 19.78 4.35 6.43
CA THR A 54 20.13 3.35 7.46
C THR A 54 20.93 2.17 6.91
N VAL A 55 20.55 1.66 5.73
CA VAL A 55 21.15 0.46 5.12
C VAL A 55 22.32 0.85 4.23
N LEU A 56 22.12 1.77 3.29
CA LEU A 56 23.18 2.19 2.36
C LEU A 56 24.13 3.22 2.98
N LYS A 57 23.73 3.88 4.08
CA LYS A 57 24.47 4.99 4.71
C LYS A 57 24.78 6.12 3.73
N GLU A 58 23.88 6.34 2.77
CA GLU A 58 23.97 7.39 1.77
C GLU A 58 22.88 8.46 2.00
N ASN A 59 22.99 9.59 1.32
CA ASN A 59 21.94 10.61 1.31
C ASN A 59 21.11 10.48 0.03
N LEU A 60 19.80 10.42 0.20
CA LEU A 60 18.83 10.44 -0.90
C LEU A 60 18.80 11.84 -1.52
N ARG A 61 18.98 11.94 -2.84
CA ARG A 61 18.90 13.21 -3.58
C ARG A 61 17.55 13.38 -4.27
N GLY A 62 17.04 12.30 -4.85
CA GLY A 62 15.76 12.28 -5.53
C GLY A 62 15.14 10.89 -5.45
N ALA A 63 13.82 10.86 -5.32
CA ALA A 63 13.02 9.64 -5.31
C ALA A 63 11.76 9.85 -6.14
N SER A 64 11.31 8.79 -6.78
CA SER A 64 10.03 8.72 -7.47
C SER A 64 9.46 7.33 -7.29
N CYS A 65 8.46 7.20 -6.42
CA CYS A 65 7.77 5.94 -6.18
C CYS A 65 6.43 5.87 -6.92
N GLN A 66 6.04 4.66 -7.31
CA GLN A 66 4.70 4.38 -7.79
C GLN A 66 3.69 4.53 -6.64
N PRO A 67 2.53 5.14 -6.88
CA PRO A 67 1.50 5.34 -5.86
C PRO A 67 0.72 4.05 -5.53
N PHE A 68 0.69 3.09 -6.46
CA PHE A 68 -0.08 1.86 -6.33
C PHE A 68 0.81 0.65 -6.47
N ASP A 69 0.50 -0.35 -5.67
CA ASP A 69 0.95 -1.72 -5.85
C ASP A 69 0.10 -2.32 -6.97
N THR A 70 0.72 -2.61 -8.11
CA THR A 70 0.04 -3.15 -9.29
C THR A 70 -0.01 -4.67 -9.33
N ASP A 71 0.85 -5.34 -8.55
CA ASP A 71 0.98 -6.80 -8.50
C ASP A 71 0.49 -7.41 -7.18
N ASP A 72 -0.14 -6.58 -6.33
CA ASP A 72 -0.73 -6.93 -5.02
C ASP A 72 0.27 -7.67 -4.09
N ASN A 73 1.57 -7.40 -4.27
CA ASN A 73 2.64 -8.07 -3.53
C ASN A 73 3.01 -7.32 -2.22
N GLY A 74 2.37 -6.18 -1.96
CA GLY A 74 2.57 -5.26 -0.85
C GLY A 74 3.76 -4.31 -1.00
N TYR A 75 4.33 -4.18 -2.20
CA TYR A 75 5.44 -3.29 -2.52
C TYR A 75 5.12 -2.44 -3.76
N VAL A 76 5.79 -1.29 -3.88
CA VAL A 76 5.74 -0.42 -5.05
C VAL A 76 7.15 -0.18 -5.58
N SER A 77 7.26 -0.02 -6.90
CA SER A 77 8.53 0.31 -7.52
C SER A 77 8.90 1.75 -7.24
N CYS A 78 10.15 1.98 -6.81
CA CYS A 78 10.72 3.28 -6.56
C CYS A 78 12.04 3.42 -7.32
N ASP A 79 12.18 4.52 -8.06
CA ASP A 79 13.43 4.93 -8.66
C ASP A 79 14.06 6.04 -7.83
N TYR A 80 15.36 5.94 -7.58
CA TYR A 80 16.07 6.88 -6.70
C TYR A 80 17.49 7.18 -7.16
N THR A 81 17.98 8.33 -6.72
CA THR A 81 19.37 8.76 -6.89
C THR A 81 19.94 9.17 -5.55
N VAL A 82 21.24 8.91 -5.37
CA VAL A 82 21.97 9.24 -4.14
C VAL A 82 22.91 10.41 -4.39
N SER A 83 23.19 11.19 -3.36
CA SER A 83 24.02 12.40 -3.46
C SER A 83 25.43 12.11 -3.96
N ALA A 84 25.98 10.93 -3.64
CA ALA A 84 27.31 10.50 -4.07
C ALA A 84 27.39 10.20 -5.59
N GLN A 85 26.28 9.77 -6.20
CA GLN A 85 26.21 9.36 -7.61
C GLN A 85 24.90 9.88 -8.25
N PRO A 86 24.77 11.21 -8.45
CA PRO A 86 23.51 11.82 -8.87
C PRO A 86 23.10 11.47 -10.31
N GLY A 87 24.03 10.98 -11.14
CA GLY A 87 23.77 10.55 -12.51
C GLY A 87 23.35 9.08 -12.65
N ILE A 88 23.29 8.32 -11.55
CA ILE A 88 22.95 6.90 -11.57
C ILE A 88 21.61 6.70 -10.87
N THR A 89 20.58 6.42 -11.67
CA THR A 89 19.26 6.02 -11.16
C THR A 89 19.30 4.55 -10.78
N ARG A 90 18.90 4.24 -9.55
CA ARG A 90 18.76 2.89 -9.02
C ARG A 90 17.27 2.61 -8.79
N SER A 91 16.85 1.36 -9.00
CA SER A 91 15.47 0.93 -8.74
C SER A 91 15.42 -0.01 -7.53
N ILE A 92 14.36 0.11 -6.75
CA ILE A 92 14.11 -0.71 -5.55
C ILE A 92 12.60 -0.84 -5.33
N GLU A 93 12.18 -1.86 -4.60
CA GLU A 93 10.79 -2.03 -4.20
C GLU A 93 10.64 -1.63 -2.73
N CYS A 94 9.72 -0.72 -2.44
CA CYS A 94 9.43 -0.27 -1.07
C CYS A 94 8.01 -0.61 -0.68
N ALA A 95 7.77 -0.80 0.63
CA ALA A 95 6.47 -1.13 1.15
C ALA A 95 5.35 -0.19 0.64
N ALA A 96 4.25 -0.76 0.18
CA ALA A 96 3.09 -0.02 -0.31
C ALA A 96 2.20 0.47 0.83
N PHE A 97 1.61 1.67 0.73
CA PHE A 97 0.65 2.12 1.73
C PHE A 97 -0.58 1.20 1.81
N GLY A 98 -0.96 0.80 3.03
CA GLY A 98 -2.14 -0.03 3.28
C GLY A 98 -1.80 -1.34 3.98
N ILE A 99 -2.79 -2.23 4.11
CA ILE A 99 -2.69 -3.45 4.93
C ILE A 99 -1.54 -4.37 4.46
N GLY A 100 -1.25 -4.39 3.15
CA GLY A 100 -0.11 -5.12 2.58
C GLY A 100 1.25 -4.61 3.04
N GLY A 101 1.49 -3.29 3.04
CA GLY A 101 2.72 -2.70 3.60
C GLY A 101 2.72 -2.47 5.10
N PHE A 102 1.61 -2.70 5.81
CA PHE A 102 1.69 -2.83 7.28
C PHE A 102 2.38 -4.13 7.69
N ILE A 103 2.26 -5.18 6.86
CA ILE A 103 2.92 -6.47 7.06
C ILE A 103 4.34 -6.42 6.47
N ASN A 104 4.52 -5.78 5.31
CA ASN A 104 5.81 -5.60 4.65
C ASN A 104 6.45 -4.27 5.05
N ARG A 105 7.56 -4.25 5.79
CA ARG A 105 8.28 -2.99 6.13
C ARG A 105 9.59 -2.84 5.36
N GLY A 106 9.97 -1.60 5.11
CA GLY A 106 11.22 -1.26 4.44
C GLY A 106 11.20 -1.48 2.93
N CYS A 107 12.39 -1.46 2.36
CA CYS A 107 12.60 -1.69 0.94
C CYS A 107 13.43 -2.95 0.70
N ARG A 108 13.16 -3.61 -0.43
CA ARG A 108 13.87 -4.79 -0.91
C ARG A 108 14.37 -4.53 -2.32
N THR A 109 15.55 -5.05 -2.64
CA THR A 109 15.99 -5.08 -4.03
C THR A 109 15.01 -5.94 -4.83
N ARG A 110 14.62 -5.49 -6.03
CA ARG A 110 14.02 -6.41 -7.01
C ARG A 110 14.93 -7.62 -7.09
N LEU A 111 14.41 -8.82 -6.81
CA LEU A 111 15.14 -10.06 -7.07
C LEU A 111 15.74 -9.95 -8.48
N PRO A 112 17.02 -10.32 -8.68
CA PRO A 112 17.74 -9.97 -9.89
C PRO A 112 17.04 -10.65 -11.06
N ASN A 113 16.42 -9.85 -11.93
CA ASN A 113 16.40 -10.26 -13.32
C ASN A 113 17.87 -10.22 -13.71
N PHE A 114 18.50 -11.39 -13.74
CA PHE A 114 19.84 -11.56 -14.28
C PHE A 114 19.88 -10.81 -15.61
N GLN A 115 20.71 -9.76 -15.68
CA GLN A 115 21.23 -9.34 -16.96
C GLN A 115 22.11 -10.50 -17.45
N THR A 116 21.52 -11.45 -18.16
CA THR A 116 22.26 -12.22 -19.14
C THR A 116 22.29 -11.38 -20.41
N ASN A 117 23.47 -10.79 -20.64
CA ASN A 117 24.03 -10.28 -21.89
C ASN A 117 23.08 -10.09 -23.09
#